data_AF-A0A0C2FHS5-F1
#
_entry.id   AF-A0A0C2FHS5-F1
#
_cell.length_a   1.000
_cell.length_b   1.000
_cell.length_c   1.000
_cell.angle_alpha   90.00
_cell.angle_beta   90.00
_cell.angle_gamma   90.00
#
_symmetry.space_group_name_H-M   'P 1'
#
loop_
_entity.id
_entity.type
_entity.pdbx_description
1 polymer ?
#
loop_
_entity_poly.entity_id
_entity_poly.type
_entity_poly.pdbx_seq_one_letter_code
_entity_poly.pdbx_strand_id
1 'polypeptide(L)'
;VLSDTGPAIMISALTNMSADAVGAFTSSPEITLLCYGNAACIFVDFVYQITLYSAVMVLAGHFEVENEREQSLTQRKSVSSLLERLSGKFSTFLDSYVAVVTNKVFDLAMVVVWIIFLGISIKGITQMPINLTPKKLFSKDSSLQE
;
A
#
# COMPACT_ATOMS: atom_id res chain seq x y z
N VAL A 1 -19.33 -1.15 4.36
CA VAL A 1 -17.90 -0.78 4.11
C VAL A 1 -16.94 -1.49 5.06
N LEU A 2 -16.95 -1.25 6.38
CA LEU A 2 -15.98 -1.92 7.27
C LEU A 2 -16.24 -3.45 7.40
N SER A 3 -17.50 -3.88 7.33
CA SER A 3 -17.86 -5.30 7.27
C SER A 3 -17.42 -6.00 5.98
N ASP A 4 -17.30 -5.25 4.88
CA ASP A 4 -17.00 -5.81 3.56
C ASP A 4 -15.50 -5.75 3.26
N THR A 5 -14.84 -4.66 3.67
CA THR A 5 -13.41 -4.41 3.45
C THR A 5 -12.54 -4.87 4.64
N GLY A 6 -13.12 -5.01 5.83
CA GLY A 6 -12.42 -5.44 7.05
C GLY A 6 -11.69 -6.79 6.91
N PRO A 7 -12.29 -7.82 6.31
CA PRO A 7 -11.59 -9.08 6.03
C PRO A 7 -10.36 -8.91 5.14
N ALA A 8 -10.43 -8.06 4.11
CA ALA A 8 -9.29 -7.80 3.22
C ALA A 8 -8.14 -7.09 3.93
N ILE A 9 -8.45 -6.10 4.79
CA ILE A 9 -7.48 -5.40 5.63
C ILE A 9 -6.79 -6.39 6.58
N MET A 10 -7.57 -7.26 7.25
CA MET A 10 -7.04 -8.27 8.16
C MET A 10 -6.11 -9.25 7.44
N ILE A 11 -6.50 -9.74 6.26
CA ILE A 11 -5.67 -10.64 5.46
C ILE A 11 -4.34 -9.95 5.11
N SER A 12 -4.39 -8.70 4.65
CA SER A 12 -3.18 -7.93 4.32
C SER A 12 -2.26 -7.78 5.54
N ALA A 13 -2.80 -7.35 6.69
CA ALA A 13 -2.03 -7.20 7.92
C ALA A 13 -1.40 -8.54 8.38
N LEU A 14 -2.16 -9.63 8.37
CA LEU A 14 -1.67 -10.97 8.71
C LEU A 14 -0.56 -11.43 7.78
N THR A 15 -0.72 -11.24 6.47
CA THR A 15 0.31 -11.63 5.50
C THR A 15 1.60 -10.85 5.69
N ASN A 16 1.54 -9.52 5.92
CA ASN A 16 2.73 -8.71 6.17
C ASN A 16 3.41 -9.09 7.49
N MET A 17 2.65 -9.28 8.58
CA MET A 17 3.20 -9.76 9.84
C MET A 17 3.85 -11.15 9.71
N SER A 18 3.26 -12.05 8.91
CA SER A 18 3.83 -13.38 8.67
C SER A 18 5.13 -13.31 7.85
N ALA A 19 5.20 -12.42 6.84
CA ALA A 19 6.39 -12.19 6.05
C ALA A 19 7.52 -11.62 6.92
N ASP A 20 7.21 -10.65 7.78
CA ASP A 20 8.16 -10.08 8.75
C ASP A 20 8.60 -11.13 9.78
N ALA A 21 7.69 -12.01 10.24
CA ALA A 21 8.05 -13.10 11.15
C ALA A 21 9.02 -14.11 10.50
N VAL A 22 8.77 -14.52 9.25
CA VAL A 22 9.68 -15.40 8.49
C VAL A 22 11.02 -14.70 8.23
N GLY A 23 11.00 -13.41 7.91
CA GLY A 23 12.18 -12.57 7.77
C GLY A 23 13.00 -12.50 9.06
N ALA A 24 12.34 -12.37 10.20
CA ALA A 24 12.97 -12.32 11.52
C ALA A 24 13.70 -13.63 11.87
N PHE A 25 13.16 -14.79 11.48
CA PHE A 25 13.79 -16.09 11.75
C PHE A 25 15.03 -16.38 10.90
N THR A 26 15.10 -15.83 9.69
CA THR A 26 16.17 -16.17 8.71
C THR A 26 17.31 -15.15 8.70
N SER A 27 17.09 -13.94 9.23
CA SER A 27 18.00 -12.80 9.07
C SER A 27 19.04 -12.64 10.19
N SER A 28 20.01 -11.75 9.97
CA SER A 28 20.98 -11.32 10.99
C SER A 28 20.31 -10.62 12.17
N PRO A 29 20.91 -10.61 13.38
CA PRO A 29 20.28 -10.08 14.60
C PRO A 29 19.72 -8.65 14.50
N GLU A 30 20.38 -7.76 13.75
CA GLU A 30 19.92 -6.38 13.54
C GLU A 30 18.64 -6.31 12.69
N ILE A 31 18.56 -7.12 11.64
CA ILE A 31 17.40 -7.19 10.73
C ILE A 31 16.23 -7.89 11.44
N THR A 32 16.51 -8.90 12.26
CA THR A 32 15.51 -9.56 13.09
C THR A 32 14.81 -8.58 14.04
N LEU A 33 15.58 -7.69 14.69
CA LEU A 33 15.02 -6.69 15.60
C LEU A 33 14.14 -5.67 14.84
N LEU A 34 14.54 -5.30 13.62
CA LEU A 34 13.73 -4.47 12.73
C LEU A 34 12.41 -5.19 12.34
N CYS A 35 12.48 -6.44 11.89
CA CYS A 35 11.31 -7.22 11.48
C CYS A 35 10.30 -7.42 12.63
N TYR A 36 10.76 -7.71 13.85
CA TYR A 36 9.87 -7.77 15.02
C TYR A 36 9.22 -6.42 15.34
N GLY A 37 9.98 -5.33 15.25
CA GLY A 37 9.44 -3.98 15.42
C GLY A 37 8.36 -3.66 14.38
N ASN A 38 8.60 -4.02 13.12
CA ASN A 38 7.69 -3.79 12.01
C ASN A 38 6.40 -4.61 12.15
N ALA A 39 6.50 -5.88 12.49
CA ALA A 39 5.36 -6.74 12.79
C ALA A 39 4.52 -6.20 13.96
N ALA A 40 5.17 -5.72 15.03
CA ALA A 40 4.48 -5.12 16.17
C ALA A 40 3.78 -3.81 15.78
N CYS A 41 4.40 -2.96 14.96
CA CYS A 41 3.79 -1.74 14.43
C CYS A 41 2.53 -2.05 13.60
N ILE A 42 2.61 -3.02 12.67
CA ILE A 42 1.45 -3.43 11.85
C ILE A 42 0.32 -3.97 12.73
N PHE A 43 0.65 -4.74 13.77
CA PHE A 43 -0.35 -5.23 14.72
C PHE A 43 -1.07 -4.10 15.45
N VAL A 44 -0.30 -3.15 15.99
CA VAL A 44 -0.86 -1.98 16.69
C VAL A 44 -1.68 -1.11 15.74
N ASP A 45 -1.19 -0.87 14.53
CA ASP A 45 -1.91 -0.13 13.48
C ASP A 45 -3.25 -0.78 13.16
N PHE A 46 -3.28 -2.11 12.98
CA PHE A 46 -4.52 -2.85 12.75
C PHE A 46 -5.53 -2.69 13.90
N VAL A 47 -5.07 -2.75 15.15
CA VAL A 47 -5.93 -2.53 16.34
C VAL A 47 -6.48 -1.10 16.36
N TYR A 48 -5.63 -0.10 16.09
CA TYR A 48 -6.03 1.31 16.01
C TYR A 48 -7.05 1.56 14.88
N GLN A 49 -6.86 0.92 13.73
CA GLN A 49 -7.74 1.06 12.57
C GLN A 49 -9.14 0.49 12.83
N ILE A 50 -9.25 -0.67 13.48
CA ILE A 50 -10.54 -1.30 13.78
C ILE A 50 -11.28 -0.57 14.92
N THR A 51 -10.56 -0.03 15.90
CA THR A 51 -11.19 0.57 17.09
C THR A 51 -11.39 2.07 16.95
N LEU A 52 -10.30 2.83 16.92
CA LEU A 52 -10.33 4.29 16.98
C LEU A 52 -10.72 4.92 15.66
N TYR A 53 -10.15 4.46 14.55
CA TYR A 53 -10.51 4.99 13.23
C TYR A 53 -11.98 4.69 12.88
N SER A 54 -12.46 3.47 13.18
CA SER A 54 -13.88 3.12 13.03
C SER A 54 -14.80 4.03 13.87
N ALA A 55 -14.48 4.29 15.13
CA ALA A 55 -15.26 5.18 15.98
C ALA A 55 -15.31 6.62 15.45
N VAL A 56 -14.17 7.16 15.00
CA VAL A 56 -14.09 8.49 14.38
C VAL A 56 -14.92 8.54 13.09
N MET A 57 -14.86 7.51 12.25
CA MET A 57 -15.65 7.42 11.02
C MET A 57 -17.16 7.42 11.30
N VAL A 58 -17.63 6.73 12.34
CA VAL A 58 -19.05 6.76 12.74
C VAL A 58 -19.45 8.15 13.23
N LEU A 59 -18.62 8.79 14.05
CA LEU A 59 -18.89 10.14 14.55
C LEU A 59 -18.93 11.17 13.41
N ALA A 60 -17.93 11.13 12.52
CA ALA A 60 -17.88 11.98 11.34
C ALA A 60 -19.09 11.76 10.42
N GLY A 61 -19.50 10.51 10.20
CA GLY A 61 -20.69 10.19 9.43
C GLY A 61 -21.97 10.75 10.07
N HIS A 62 -22.08 10.71 11.40
CA HIS A 62 -23.22 11.31 12.09
C HIS A 62 -23.25 12.84 11.98
N PHE A 63 -22.07 13.48 12.07
CA PHE A 63 -21.95 14.93 11.83
C PHE A 63 -22.26 15.31 10.38
N GLU A 64 -21.84 14.51 9.40
CA GLU A 64 -22.12 14.73 7.99
C GLU A 64 -23.63 14.65 7.73
N VAL A 65 -24.32 13.64 8.24
CA VAL A 65 -25.78 13.49 8.10
C VAL A 65 -26.58 14.61 8.78
N GLU A 66 -26.16 15.09 9.96
CA GLU A 66 -26.84 16.23 10.60
C GLU A 66 -26.54 17.54 9.86
N ASN A 67 -25.31 17.73 9.39
CA ASN A 67 -24.93 18.89 8.59
C ASN A 67 -25.62 18.89 7.21
N GLU A 68 -25.92 17.73 6.63
CA GLU A 68 -26.78 17.59 5.45
C GLU A 68 -28.22 18.08 5.70
N ARG A 69 -28.69 18.03 6.95
CA ARG A 69 -30.02 18.51 7.35
C ARG A 69 -30.07 20.04 7.49
N GLU A 70 -28.95 20.67 7.88
CA GLU A 70 -28.88 22.11 8.14
C GLU A 70 -28.31 22.95 6.98
N GLN A 71 -27.52 22.38 6.06
CA GLN A 71 -26.89 23.16 4.98
C GLN A 71 -27.83 23.49 3.80
N SER A 72 -27.89 24.78 3.47
CA SER A 72 -28.60 25.35 2.31
C SER A 72 -28.17 24.73 0.96
N LEU A 73 -29.14 24.52 0.05
CA LEU A 73 -28.98 23.89 -1.28
C LEU A 73 -27.81 24.45 -2.13
N THR A 74 -27.36 25.68 -1.88
CA THR A 74 -26.40 26.42 -2.72
C THR A 74 -24.95 25.92 -2.55
N GLN A 75 -24.49 25.66 -1.32
CA GLN A 75 -23.14 25.13 -1.06
C GLN A 75 -23.02 23.67 -1.53
N ARG A 76 -24.10 22.90 -1.33
CA ARG A 76 -24.26 21.53 -1.84
C ARG A 76 -24.11 21.46 -3.35
N LYS A 77 -24.80 22.34 -4.10
CA LYS A 77 -24.74 22.34 -5.57
C LYS A 77 -23.31 22.56 -6.08
N SER A 78 -22.50 23.37 -5.39
CA SER A 78 -21.10 23.59 -5.76
C SER A 78 -20.23 22.35 -5.54
N VAL A 79 -20.23 21.78 -4.33
CA VAL A 79 -19.41 20.60 -3.99
C VAL A 79 -19.90 19.36 -4.73
N SER A 80 -21.22 19.12 -4.79
CA SER A 80 -21.79 18.00 -5.52
C SER A 80 -21.53 18.13 -7.02
N SER A 81 -21.62 19.33 -7.62
CA SER A 81 -21.28 19.50 -9.04
C SER A 81 -19.80 19.29 -9.33
N LEU A 82 -18.89 19.63 -8.41
CA LEU A 82 -17.47 19.31 -8.54
C LEU A 82 -17.22 17.81 -8.39
N LEU A 83 -17.84 17.16 -7.40
CA LEU A 83 -17.73 15.71 -7.19
C LEU A 83 -18.34 14.92 -8.35
N GLU A 84 -19.48 15.35 -8.90
CA GLU A 84 -20.09 14.72 -10.08
C GLU A 84 -19.22 14.92 -11.34
N ARG A 85 -18.64 16.12 -11.52
CA ARG A 85 -17.72 16.36 -12.65
C ARG A 85 -16.41 15.59 -12.51
N LEU A 86 -15.89 15.43 -11.29
CA LEU A 86 -14.71 14.61 -11.02
C LEU A 86 -15.03 13.13 -11.18
N SER A 87 -16.10 12.65 -10.55
CA SER A 87 -16.57 11.27 -10.63
C SER A 87 -16.88 10.86 -12.06
N GLY A 88 -17.58 11.70 -12.84
CA GLY A 88 -17.86 11.42 -14.24
C GLY A 88 -16.62 11.37 -15.14
N LYS A 89 -15.62 12.23 -14.87
CA LYS A 89 -14.32 12.14 -15.55
C LYS A 89 -13.56 10.89 -15.12
N PHE A 90 -13.60 10.55 -13.83
CA PHE A 90 -12.91 9.40 -13.27
C PHE A 90 -13.53 8.08 -13.74
N SER A 91 -14.85 7.99 -13.82
CA SER A 91 -15.56 6.82 -14.36
C SER A 91 -15.25 6.65 -15.83
N THR A 92 -15.28 7.72 -16.63
CA THR A 92 -14.90 7.66 -18.04
C THR A 92 -13.45 7.19 -18.23
N PHE A 93 -12.54 7.67 -17.36
CA PHE A 93 -11.15 7.22 -17.36
C PHE A 93 -11.00 5.76 -16.94
N LEU A 94 -11.69 5.34 -15.88
CA LEU A 94 -11.71 3.96 -15.42
C LEU A 94 -12.29 3.02 -16.47
N ASP A 95 -13.40 3.39 -17.12
CA ASP A 95 -14.02 2.62 -18.18
C ASP A 95 -13.07 2.47 -19.37
N SER A 96 -12.38 3.54 -19.76
CA SER A 96 -11.34 3.48 -20.79
C SER A 96 -10.15 2.61 -20.37
N TYR A 97 -9.70 2.70 -19.12
CA TYR A 97 -8.62 1.86 -18.59
C TYR A 97 -9.02 0.38 -18.57
N VAL A 98 -10.21 0.07 -18.07
CA VAL A 98 -10.78 -1.28 -18.05
C VAL A 98 -10.92 -1.81 -19.48
N ALA A 99 -11.37 -1.01 -20.44
CA ALA A 99 -11.47 -1.42 -21.84
C ALA A 99 -10.09 -1.77 -22.44
N VAL A 100 -9.04 -1.02 -22.09
CA VAL A 100 -7.66 -1.31 -22.52
C VAL A 100 -7.13 -2.57 -21.86
N VAL A 101 -7.25 -2.69 -20.53
CA VAL A 101 -6.74 -3.83 -19.75
C VAL A 101 -7.46 -5.13 -20.10
N THR A 102 -8.78 -5.07 -20.36
CA THR A 102 -9.59 -6.26 -20.70
C THR A 102 -9.34 -6.75 -22.13
N ASN A 103 -8.66 -5.96 -22.97
CA ASN A 103 -8.35 -6.38 -24.33
C ASN A 103 -7.36 -7.56 -24.32
N LYS A 104 -7.75 -8.68 -24.93
CA LYS A 104 -6.97 -9.93 -24.98
C LYS A 104 -5.57 -9.76 -25.56
N VAL A 105 -5.39 -8.84 -26.51
CA VAL A 105 -4.06 -8.56 -27.08
C VAL A 105 -3.17 -7.82 -26.08
N PHE A 106 -3.73 -6.86 -25.35
CA PHE A 106 -3.01 -6.08 -24.34
C PHE A 106 -2.65 -6.94 -23.13
N ASP A 107 -3.58 -7.78 -22.67
CA ASP A 107 -3.36 -8.76 -21.61
C ASP A 107 -2.21 -9.74 -21.97
N LEU A 108 -2.24 -10.31 -23.18
CA LEU A 108 -1.15 -11.18 -23.66
C LEU A 108 0.19 -10.44 -23.74
N ALA A 109 0.19 -9.20 -24.24
CA ALA A 109 1.40 -8.38 -24.30
C ALA A 109 1.98 -8.09 -22.92
N MET A 110 1.14 -7.78 -21.92
CA MET A 110 1.55 -7.57 -20.53
C MET A 110 2.16 -8.83 -19.91
N VAL A 111 1.58 -10.00 -20.16
CA VAL A 111 2.15 -11.28 -19.71
C VAL A 111 3.53 -11.51 -20.34
N VAL A 112 3.71 -11.25 -21.64
CA VAL A 112 5.01 -11.39 -22.31
C VAL A 112 6.05 -10.44 -21.71
N VAL A 113 5.69 -9.17 -21.49
CA VAL A 113 6.57 -8.18 -20.84
C VAL A 113 6.96 -8.62 -19.44
N TRP A 114 6.02 -9.18 -18.67
CA TRP A 114 6.29 -9.67 -17.33
C TRP A 114 7.27 -10.87 -17.32
N ILE A 115 7.13 -11.81 -18.27
CA ILE A 115 8.07 -12.94 -18.42
C ILE A 115 9.47 -12.44 -18.78
N ILE A 116 9.58 -11.47 -19.69
CA ILE A 116 10.87 -10.87 -20.06
C ILE A 116 11.49 -10.16 -18.85
N PHE A 117 10.71 -9.38 -18.11
CA PHE A 117 11.14 -8.72 -16.88
C PHE A 117 11.69 -9.72 -15.87
N LEU A 118 10.97 -10.81 -15.58
CA LEU A 118 11.45 -11.86 -14.69
C LEU A 118 12.76 -12.49 -15.15
N GLY A 119 12.89 -12.78 -16.45
CA GLY A 119 14.12 -13.33 -17.02
C GLY A 119 15.33 -12.40 -16.80
N ILE A 120 15.13 -11.09 -17.01
CA ILE A 120 16.16 -10.08 -16.75
C ILE A 120 16.48 -10.01 -15.25
N SER A 121 15.48 -10.00 -14.37
CA SER A 121 15.67 -9.97 -12.92
C SER A 121 16.46 -11.18 -12.42
N ILE A 122 16.14 -12.40 -12.88
CA ILE A 122 16.87 -13.62 -12.51
C ILE A 122 18.34 -13.49 -12.94
N LYS A 123 18.60 -13.07 -14.19
CA LYS A 123 19.97 -12.85 -14.67
C LYS A 123 20.69 -11.81 -13.81
N GLY A 124 20.03 -10.72 -13.46
CA GLY A 124 20.58 -9.67 -12.61
C GLY A 124 20.96 -10.16 -11.21
N ILE A 125 20.11 -10.97 -10.59
CA ILE A 125 20.37 -11.55 -9.25
C ILE A 125 21.60 -12.46 -9.29
N THR A 126 21.76 -13.28 -10.34
CA THR A 126 22.94 -14.19 -10.45
C THR A 126 24.27 -13.47 -10.62
N GLN A 127 24.26 -12.22 -11.08
CA GLN A 127 25.45 -11.40 -11.30
C GLN A 127 25.77 -10.48 -10.11
N MET A 128 24.92 -10.45 -9.08
CA MET A 128 25.08 -9.55 -7.95
C MET A 128 26.24 -10.02 -7.04
N PRO A 129 27.35 -9.26 -6.95
CA PRO A 129 28.45 -9.65 -6.09
C PRO A 129 28.04 -9.46 -4.62
N ILE A 130 28.31 -10.47 -3.80
CA ILE A 130 27.96 -10.51 -2.38
C ILE A 130 29.02 -9.73 -1.57
N ASN A 131 29.16 -8.42 -1.83
CA ASN A 131 30.15 -7.58 -1.15
C ASN A 131 29.50 -6.78 -0.03
N LEU A 132 29.40 -7.38 1.16
CA LEU A 132 29.25 -6.63 2.42
C LEU A 132 30.62 -6.09 2.84
N THR A 133 31.18 -5.16 2.07
CA THR A 133 32.47 -4.55 2.43
C THR A 133 32.25 -3.60 3.63
N PRO A 134 32.94 -3.81 4.77
CA PRO A 134 32.80 -2.97 5.97
C PRO A 134 33.09 -1.48 5.72
N LYS A 135 33.87 -1.16 4.67
CA LYS A 135 34.14 0.22 4.23
C LYS A 135 32.87 0.99 3.83
N LYS A 136 31.75 0.32 3.53
CA LYS A 136 30.45 0.94 3.22
C LYS A 136 29.60 1.23 4.46
N LEU A 137 29.94 0.65 5.62
CA LEU A 137 29.29 0.91 6.91
C LEU A 137 29.86 2.15 7.61
N PHE A 138 31.11 2.52 7.29
CA PHE A 138 31.71 3.74 7.79
C PHE A 138 31.35 4.94 6.91
N SER A 139 31.07 6.07 7.55
CA SER A 139 31.01 7.36 6.85
C SER A 139 32.30 7.57 6.06
N LYS A 140 32.22 8.22 4.90
CA LYS A 140 33.37 8.45 4.00
C LYS A 140 34.54 9.20 4.66
N ASP A 141 34.30 9.83 5.82
CA ASP A 141 35.28 10.60 6.57
C ASP A 141 35.81 9.89 7.84
N SER A 142 35.50 8.59 8.02
CA SER A 142 35.95 7.85 9.20
C SER A 142 37.41 7.39 9.05
N SER A 143 38.25 7.62 10.06
CA SER A 143 39.64 7.13 10.13
C SER A 143 39.79 5.61 10.15
N LEU A 144 38.68 4.87 10.23
CA LEU A 144 38.61 3.41 10.15
C LEU A 144 38.50 2.87 8.70
N GLN A 145 38.51 3.76 7.70
CA GLN A 145 38.49 3.39 6.27
C GLN A 145 39.87 3.12 5.65
N GLU A 146 40.95 3.60 6.28
CA GLU A 146 42.35 3.23 5.95
C GLU A 146 42.68 1.83 6.45
#